data_AF-A0A916JBU1-F1
#
_entry.id   AF-A0A916JBU1-F1
#
_cell.length_a   1.000
_cell.length_b   1.000
_cell.length_c   1.000
_cell.angle_alpha   90.00
_cell.angle_beta   90.00
_cell.angle_gamma   90.00
#
_symmetry.space_group_name_H-M   'P 1'
#
loop_
_entity.id
_entity.type
_entity.pdbx_description
1 polymer ?
#
loop_
_entity_poly.entity_id
_entity_poly.type
_entity_poly.pdbx_seq_one_letter_code
_entity_poly.pdbx_strand_id
1 'polypeptide(L)'
;MIIAFSMTSVMVYGLLLFSAGLGIRLLIGRRRFNRRGLGGAQFYDNYWSAIFISTLEGLFMLFSAGCIVAGLLLCLVEILNTR
;
A
#
# COMPACT_ATOMS: atom_id res chain seq x y z
N MET A 1 -10.72 33.11 -8.28
CA MET A 1 -10.61 31.63 -8.22
C MET A 1 -10.31 31.24 -6.79
N ILE A 2 -11.36 31.02 -6.00
CA ILE A 2 -11.24 30.46 -4.66
C ILE A 2 -11.11 28.96 -4.86
N ILE A 3 -9.97 28.39 -4.46
CA ILE A 3 -9.80 26.94 -4.36
C ILE A 3 -10.73 26.50 -3.23
N ALA A 4 -11.98 26.21 -3.58
CA ALA A 4 -12.94 25.63 -2.66
C ALA A 4 -12.51 24.17 -2.46
N PHE A 5 -11.76 23.92 -1.38
CA PHE A 5 -11.55 22.58 -0.85
C PHE A 5 -12.87 22.05 -0.25
N SER A 6 -13.92 21.91 -1.06
CA SER A 6 -14.96 20.93 -0.74
C SER A 6 -14.40 19.59 -1.17
N MET A 7 -13.72 18.91 -0.25
CA MET A 7 -13.26 17.53 -0.45
C MET A 7 -14.46 16.69 -0.88
N THR A 8 -14.53 16.36 -2.17
CA THR A 8 -15.58 15.50 -2.70
C THR A 8 -15.38 14.11 -2.14
N SER A 9 -16.48 13.36 -2.00
CA SER A 9 -16.43 11.99 -1.48
C SER A 9 -15.45 11.13 -2.28
N VAL A 10 -15.37 11.32 -3.60
CA VAL A 10 -14.43 10.63 -4.49
C VAL A 10 -12.97 10.93 -4.13
N MET A 11 -12.61 12.20 -3.92
CA MET A 11 -11.25 12.57 -3.52
C MET A 11 -10.87 11.99 -2.15
N VAL A 12 -11.81 11.98 -1.20
CA VAL A 12 -11.59 11.39 0.14
C VAL A 12 -11.34 9.89 0.03
N TYR A 13 -12.17 9.15 -0.72
CA TYR A 13 -11.97 7.71 -0.92
C TYR A 13 -10.64 7.41 -1.64
N GLY A 14 -10.28 8.21 -2.65
CA GLY A 14 -9.00 8.08 -3.35
C GLY A 14 -7.80 8.24 -2.42
N LEU A 15 -7.80 9.27 -1.59
CA LEU A 15 -6.73 9.53 -0.60
C LEU A 15 -6.66 8.46 0.49
N LEU A 16 -7.80 8.00 1.00
CA LEU A 16 -7.85 6.91 1.98
C LEU A 16 -7.28 5.61 1.40
N LEU A 17 -7.67 5.25 0.18
CA LEU A 17 -7.18 4.03 -0.47
C LEU A 17 -5.68 4.10 -0.78
N PHE A 18 -5.21 5.26 -1.25
CA PHE A 18 -3.81 5.50 -1.53
C PHE A 18 -2.95 5.43 -0.25
N SER A 19 -3.37 6.13 0.80
CA SER A 19 -2.66 6.13 2.09
C SER A 19 -2.67 4.76 2.77
N ALA A 20 -3.78 4.03 2.72
CA ALA A 20 -3.86 2.65 3.20
C ALA A 20 -2.91 1.72 2.43
N GLY A 21 -2.86 1.84 1.10
CA GLY A 21 -1.95 1.07 0.26
C GLY A 21 -0.48 1.32 0.61
N LEU A 22 -0.08 2.58 0.81
CA LEU A 22 1.26 2.94 1.28
C LEU A 22 1.55 2.40 2.69
N GLY A 23 0.60 2.51 3.61
CA GLY A 23 0.71 2.00 4.97
C GLY A 23 1.01 0.50 4.99
N ILE A 24 0.27 -0.29 4.20
CA ILE A 24 0.49 -1.74 4.08
C ILE A 24 1.91 -2.02 3.56
N ARG A 25 2.36 -1.32 2.51
CA ARG A 25 3.70 -1.50 1.93
C ARG A 25 4.81 -1.19 2.93
N LEU A 26 4.66 -0.12 3.70
CA LEU A 26 5.62 0.26 4.75
C LEU A 26 5.66 -0.77 5.88
N LEU A 27 4.50 -1.22 6.37
CA LEU A 27 4.44 -2.19 7.46
C LEU A 27 5.06 -3.53 7.07
N ILE A 28 4.77 -4.03 5.86
CA ILE A 28 5.35 -5.28 5.37
C ILE A 28 6.83 -5.11 5.08
N GLY A 29 7.24 -4.01 4.43
CA GLY A 29 8.64 -3.70 4.19
C GLY A 29 9.45 -3.65 5.48
N ARG A 30 8.91 -3.03 6.53
CA ARG A 30 9.52 -2.98 7.86
C ARG A 30 9.63 -4.37 8.49
N ARG A 31 8.58 -5.19 8.44
CA ARG A 31 8.63 -6.58 8.94
C ARG A 31 9.68 -7.41 8.20
N ARG A 32 9.71 -7.30 6.87
CA ARG A 32 10.69 -7.98 6.01
C ARG A 32 12.12 -7.55 6.31
N PHE A 33 12.34 -6.26 6.58
CA PHE A 33 13.64 -5.71 6.95
C PHE A 33 14.07 -6.20 8.33
N ASN A 34 13.18 -6.16 9.33
CA ASN A 34 13.48 -6.59 10.69
C ASN A 34 13.83 -8.09 10.81
N ARG A 35 13.39 -8.92 9.85
CA ARG A 35 13.77 -10.34 9.77
C ARG A 35 15.06 -10.60 9.01
N ARG A 36 15.72 -9.58 8.44
CA ARG A 36 17.01 -9.74 7.77
C ARG A 36 18.15 -9.64 8.78
N GLY A 37 19.08 -10.57 8.72
CA GLY A 37 20.33 -10.49 9.47
C GLY A 37 21.47 -9.91 8.64
N LEU A 38 22.71 -10.07 9.13
CA LEU A 38 23.93 -9.48 8.56
C LEU A 38 24.15 -9.81 7.07
N GLY A 39 23.70 -10.98 6.60
CA GLY A 39 23.80 -11.39 5.20
C GLY A 39 22.65 -10.92 4.30
N GLY A 40 21.71 -10.11 4.79
CA GLY A 40 20.54 -9.65 4.02
C GLY A 40 19.48 -10.71 3.73
N ALA A 41 19.74 -11.99 4.04
CA ALA A 41 18.78 -13.08 3.98
C ALA A 41 17.74 -12.94 5.09
N GLN A 42 16.49 -13.30 4.78
CA GLN A 42 15.41 -13.35 5.77
C GLN A 42 15.49 -14.62 6.60
N PHE A 43 15.46 -14.46 7.91
CA PHE A 43 15.44 -15.56 8.86
C PHE A 43 14.00 -15.97 9.18
N TYR A 44 13.77 -17.28 9.20
CA TYR A 44 12.50 -17.92 9.54
C TYR A 44 12.80 -19.13 10.43
N ASP A 45 11.92 -19.42 11.40
CA ASP A 45 12.15 -20.48 12.38
C ASP A 45 11.98 -21.88 11.78
N ASN A 46 11.08 -22.02 10.80
CA ASN A 46 10.75 -23.28 10.15
C ASN A 46 10.46 -23.08 8.66
N TYR A 47 10.73 -24.09 7.82
CA TYR A 47 10.45 -24.04 6.37
C TYR A 47 8.98 -23.69 6.06
N TRP A 48 8.03 -24.30 6.77
CA TRP A 48 6.60 -24.02 6.60
C TRP A 48 6.23 -22.59 6.97
N SER A 49 6.87 -22.02 8.00
CA SER A 49 6.67 -20.61 8.36
C SER A 49 7.20 -19.67 7.28
N ALA A 50 8.33 -20.03 6.65
CA ALA A 50 8.89 -19.26 5.54
C ALA A 50 7.92 -19.20 4.36
N ILE A 51 7.35 -20.33 3.95
CA ILE A 51 6.35 -20.35 2.87
C ILE A 51 5.13 -19.54 3.27
N PHE A 52 4.48 -19.87 4.39
CA PHE A 52 3.21 -19.24 4.76
C PHE A 52 3.33 -17.71 4.93
N ILE A 53 4.36 -17.25 5.65
CA ILE A 53 4.56 -15.82 5.89
C ILE A 53 4.94 -15.10 4.60
N SER A 54 5.87 -15.66 3.80
CA SER A 54 6.30 -15.00 2.56
C SER A 54 5.17 -14.92 1.53
N THR A 55 4.34 -15.97 1.42
CA THR A 55 3.15 -15.98 0.55
C THR A 55 2.14 -14.93 1.00
N LEU A 56 1.78 -14.87 2.29
CA LEU A 56 0.85 -13.86 2.79
C LEU A 56 1.37 -12.43 2.58
N GLU A 57 2.63 -12.17 2.91
CA GLU A 57 3.23 -10.87 2.65
C GLU A 57 3.26 -10.52 1.16
N GLY A 58 3.46 -11.50 0.29
CA GLY A 58 3.35 -11.34 -1.16
C GLY A 58 1.95 -10.92 -1.58
N LEU A 59 0.91 -11.59 -1.08
CA LEU A 59 -0.49 -11.25 -1.34
C LEU A 59 -0.83 -9.84 -0.85
N PHE A 60 -0.41 -9.46 0.36
CA PHE A 60 -0.64 -8.11 0.85
C PHE A 60 0.15 -7.05 0.07
N MET A 61 1.34 -7.38 -0.45
CA MET A 61 2.10 -6.47 -1.32
C MET A 61 1.41 -6.28 -2.67
N LEU A 62 0.77 -7.33 -3.21
CA LEU A 62 -0.05 -7.25 -4.41
C LEU A 62 -1.31 -6.40 -4.15
N PHE A 63 -2.01 -6.67 -3.04
CA PHE A 63 -3.18 -5.90 -2.63
C PHE A 63 -2.85 -4.41 -2.42
N SER A 64 -1.74 -4.12 -1.75
CA SER A 64 -1.21 -2.76 -1.57
C SER A 64 -0.96 -2.07 -2.90
N ALA A 65 -0.37 -2.75 -3.89
CA ALA A 65 -0.17 -2.19 -5.23
C ALA A 65 -1.51 -1.84 -5.88
N GLY A 66 -2.50 -2.72 -5.78
CA GLY A 66 -3.86 -2.46 -6.24
C GLY A 66 -4.50 -1.22 -5.58
N CYS A 67 -4.41 -1.10 -4.26
CA CYS A 67 -4.91 0.05 -3.52
C CYS A 67 -4.24 1.37 -3.94
N ILE A 68 -2.91 1.36 -4.12
CA ILE A 68 -2.15 2.53 -4.55
C ILE A 68 -2.60 2.97 -5.95
N VAL A 69 -2.69 2.04 -6.90
CA VAL A 69 -3.09 2.34 -8.28
C VAL A 69 -4.53 2.84 -8.33
N ALA A 70 -5.46 2.15 -7.67
CA ALA A 70 -6.86 2.55 -7.64
C ALA A 70 -7.05 3.91 -6.96
N GLY A 71 -6.34 4.19 -5.85
CA GLY A 71 -6.41 5.46 -5.15
C GLY A 71 -5.89 6.62 -6.02
N LEU A 72 -4.79 6.41 -6.73
CA LEU A 72 -4.25 7.35 -7.71
C LEU A 72 -5.23 7.62 -8.86
N LEU A 73 -5.84 6.56 -9.42
CA LEU A 73 -6.81 6.71 -10.51
C LEU A 73 -8.04 7.51 -10.07
N LEU A 74 -8.58 7.25 -8.88
CA LEU A 74 -9.72 8.01 -8.35
C LEU A 74 -9.39 9.50 -8.18
N CYS A 75 -8.20 9.81 -7.64
CA CYS A 75 -7.75 11.20 -7.51
C CYS A 75 -7.58 11.85 -8.88
N LEU A 76 -7.02 11.13 -9.86
CA LEU A 76 -6.81 11.63 -11.21
C LEU A 76 -8.14 11.92 -11.92
N VAL A 77 -9.10 11.00 -11.84
CA VAL A 77 -10.44 11.17 -12.41
C VAL A 77 -11.12 12.40 -11.83
N GLU A 78 -11.05 12.59 -10.51
CA GLU A 78 -11.67 13.75 -9.86
C GLU A 78 -11.03 15.07 -10.30
N ILE A 79 -9.70 15.10 -10.43
CA ILE A 79 -8.98 16.26 -10.94
C ILE A 79 -9.41 16.59 -12.38
N LEU A 80 -9.59 15.58 -13.24
CA LEU A 80 -10.05 15.78 -14.62
C LEU A 80 -11.51 16.22 -14.69
N ASN A 81 -12.37 15.75 -13.78
CA ASN A 81 -13.78 16.10 -13.73
C ASN A 81 -14.02 17.53 -13.19
N THR A 82 -13.11 18.02 -12.36
CA THR A 82 -13.18 19.38 -11.78
C THR A 82 -12.58 20.44 -12.70
N ARG A 83 -11.83 20.03 -13.74
CA ARG A 83 -11.21 20.90 -14.74
C ARG A 83 -12.21 21.28 -15.84
#